data_AF-A0A242NKW2-F1
#
_entry.id   AF-A0A242NKW2-F1
#
_cell.length_a   1.000
_cell.length_b   1.000
_cell.length_c   1.000
_cell.angle_alpha   90.00
_cell.angle_beta   90.00
_cell.angle_gamma   90.00
#
_symmetry.space_group_name_H-M   'P 1'
#
loop_
_entity.id
_entity.type
_entity.pdbx_description
1 polymer ?
#
loop_
_entity_poly.entity_id
_entity_poly.type
_entity_poly.pdbx_seq_one_letter_code
_entity_poly.pdbx_strand_id
1 'polypeptide(L)' 'MLYLSATRAQVRNFASKFIKNERGVTAIEYAIVAAGVSAVILVIFNKDTGPVSKMLEGVFNTLKTKLISIIS' A
#
# COMPACT_ATOMS: atom_id res chain seq x y z
N MET A 1 25.23 20.59 43.44
CA MET A 1 23.99 19.80 43.23
C MET A 1 23.20 20.16 41.95
N LEU A 2 23.48 21.30 41.29
CA LEU A 2 22.75 21.78 40.10
C LEU A 2 22.96 20.91 38.83
N TYR A 3 24.11 20.25 38.71
CA TYR A 3 24.42 19.37 37.57
C TYR A 3 23.56 18.10 37.57
N LEU A 4 23.37 17.43 38.71
CA LEU A 4 22.55 16.21 38.78
C LEU A 4 21.06 16.46 38.53
N SER A 5 20.52 17.60 38.96
CA SER A 5 19.13 17.97 38.68
C SER A 5 18.94 18.30 37.20
N ALA A 6 19.93 18.95 36.57
CA ALA A 6 19.93 19.19 35.13
C ALA A 6 20.00 17.89 34.32
N THR A 7 20.84 16.92 34.70
CA THR A 7 20.90 15.61 34.02
C THR A 7 19.59 14.84 34.18
N ARG A 8 19.01 14.81 35.39
CA ARG A 8 17.69 14.18 35.63
C ARG A 8 16.58 14.84 34.81
N ALA A 9 16.59 16.17 34.71
CA ALA A 9 15.64 16.91 33.88
C ALA A 9 15.82 16.60 32.38
N GLN A 10 17.06 16.51 31.90
CA GLN A 10 17.36 16.12 30.51
C GLN A 10 16.89 14.69 30.20
N VAL A 11 17.17 13.72 31.07
CA VAL A 11 16.72 12.33 30.91
C VAL A 11 15.19 12.24 30.91
N ARG A 12 14.52 12.95 31.83
CA ARG A 12 13.04 13.01 31.87
C ARG A 12 12.45 13.63 30.60
N ASN A 13 13.07 14.69 30.08
CA ASN A 13 12.63 15.34 28.85
C ASN A 13 12.84 14.42 27.62
N PHE A 14 13.95 13.69 27.57
CA PHE A 14 14.21 12.71 26.52
C PHE A 14 13.20 11.55 26.56
N ALA A 15 12.98 10.96 27.75
CA ALA A 15 12.01 9.88 27.92
C ALA A 15 10.58 10.33 27.57
N SER A 16 10.19 11.54 27.98
CA SER A 16 8.88 12.11 27.62
C SER A 16 8.72 12.29 26.11
N LYS A 17 9.76 12.81 25.42
CA LYS A 17 9.76 12.95 23.96
C LYS A 17 9.78 11.59 23.24
N PHE A 18 10.44 10.59 23.80
CA PHE A 18 10.52 9.24 23.24
C PHE A 18 9.18 8.50 23.37
N ILE A 19 8.54 8.56 24.54
CA ILE A 19 7.20 7.98 24.75
C ILE A 19 6.16 8.66 23.86
N LYS A 20 6.30 9.97 23.63
CA LYS A 20 5.43 10.75 22.75
C LYS A 20 5.80 10.64 21.26
N ASN A 21 6.79 9.81 20.91
CA ASN A 21 7.24 9.65 19.53
C ASN A 21 6.39 8.61 18.81
N GLU A 22 5.30 9.05 18.19
CA GLU A 22 4.32 8.20 17.51
C GLU A 22 4.74 7.81 16.08
N ARG A 23 5.91 8.26 15.61
CA ARG A 23 6.39 8.03 14.23
C ARG A 23 6.46 6.55 13.84
N GLY A 24 6.70 5.66 14.82
CA GLY A 24 6.68 4.21 14.60
C GLY A 24 5.27 3.64 14.41
N VAL A 25 4.27 4.20 15.10
CA VAL A 25 2.86 3.81 14.97
C VAL A 25 2.35 4.21 13.58
N THR A 26 2.69 5.43 13.14
CA THR A 26 2.29 5.91 11.81
C THR A 26 2.88 5.06 10.68
N ALA A 27 4.13 4.58 10.84
CA ALA A 27 4.77 3.71 9.84
C ALA A 27 4.05 2.36 9.69
N ILE A 28 3.57 1.78 10.81
CA ILE A 28 2.83 0.51 10.80
C ILE A 28 1.44 0.71 10.17
N GLU A 29 0.76 1.81 10.46
CA GLU A 29 -0.52 2.16 9.84
C GLU A 29 -0.40 2.25 8.32
N TYR A 30 0.59 3.01 7.82
CA TYR A 30 0.82 3.11 6.38
C TYR A 30 1.22 1.78 5.74
N ALA A 31 1.96 0.92 6.45
CA ALA A 31 2.31 -0.42 5.95
C ALA A 31 1.07 -1.30 5.76
N ILE A 32 0.12 -1.28 6.70
CA ILE A 32 -1.13 -2.03 6.61
C ILE A 32 -2.01 -1.48 5.49
N VAL A 33 -2.11 -0.15 5.36
CA VAL A 33 -2.84 0.50 4.27
C VAL A 33 -2.25 0.10 2.91
N ALA A 34 -0.92 0.14 2.77
CA ALA A 34 -0.24 -0.28 1.54
C ALA A 34 -0.53 -1.75 1.21
N ALA A 35 -0.46 -2.65 2.20
CA ALA A 35 -0.79 -4.06 2.00
C ALA A 35 -2.25 -4.28 1.54
N GLY A 36 -3.20 -3.54 2.13
CA GLY A 36 -4.60 -3.58 1.72
C GLY A 36 -4.80 -3.09 0.28
N VAL A 37 -4.16 -1.99 -0.11
CA VAL A 37 -4.22 -1.47 -1.48
C VAL A 37 -3.60 -2.47 -2.47
N SER A 38 -2.45 -3.07 -2.13
CA SER A 38 -1.81 -4.08 -2.96
C SER A 38 -2.70 -5.30 -3.19
N ALA A 39 -3.42 -5.76 -2.16
CA ALA A 39 -4.36 -6.88 -2.28
C ALA A 39 -5.49 -6.57 -3.27
N VAL A 40 -6.07 -5.37 -3.21
CA VAL A 40 -7.12 -4.95 -4.15
C VAL A 40 -6.59 -4.88 -5.58
N ILE A 41 -5.40 -4.30 -5.78
CA ILE A 41 -4.75 -4.23 -7.11
C ILE A 41 -4.52 -5.64 -7.67
N LEU A 42 -4.04 -6.57 -6.84
CA LEU A 42 -3.80 -7.95 -7.24
C LEU A 42 -5.07 -8.64 -7.74
N VAL A 43 -6.22 -8.40 -7.09
CA VAL A 43 -7.50 -8.97 -7.53
C VAL A 43 -7.97 -8.37 -8.86
N ILE A 44 -7.89 -7.04 -9.00
CA ILE A 44 -8.37 -6.32 -10.20
C ILE A 44 -7.51 -6.66 -11.43
N PHE A 45 -6.20 -6.69 -11.25
CA PHE A 45 -5.21 -6.85 -12.33
C PHE A 45 -4.63 -8.26 -12.39
N ASN A 46 -5.26 -9.25 -11.76
CA ASN A 46 -4.85 -10.64 -11.90
C ASN A 46 -4.86 -11.02 -13.39
N LYS A 47 -3.75 -11.59 -13.87
CA LYS A 47 -3.55 -11.96 -15.27
C LYS A 47 -4.63 -12.92 -15.79
N ASP A 48 -5.05 -13.90 -14.98
CA ASP A 48 -5.89 -15.00 -15.47
C ASP A 48 -7.36 -14.80 -15.06
N THR A 49 -7.60 -14.26 -13.87
CA THR A 49 -8.97 -14.15 -13.32
C THR A 49 -9.47 -12.72 -13.17
N GLY A 50 -8.59 -11.73 -13.34
CA GLY A 50 -8.88 -10.34 -13.04
C GLY A 50 -9.90 -9.75 -14.02
N PRO A 51 -10.81 -8.87 -13.55
CA PRO A 51 -11.79 -8.21 -14.40
C PRO A 51 -11.15 -7.45 -15.57
N VAL A 52 -10.00 -6.81 -15.36
CA VAL A 52 -9.28 -6.07 -16.41
C VAL A 52 -8.79 -7.02 -17.50
N SER A 53 -8.20 -8.15 -17.13
CA SER A 53 -7.72 -9.13 -18.10
C SER A 53 -8.86 -9.70 -18.93
N LYS A 54 -9.95 -10.14 -18.28
CA LYS A 54 -11.14 -10.67 -18.97
C LYS A 54 -11.77 -9.65 -19.93
N MET A 55 -11.83 -8.38 -19.52
CA MET A 55 -12.32 -7.31 -20.37
C MET A 55 -11.45 -7.15 -21.62
N LEU A 56 -10.13 -7.10 -21.46
CA LEU A 56 -9.20 -6.98 -22.58
C LEU A 56 -9.31 -8.18 -23.53
N GLU A 57 -9.30 -9.40 -23.00
CA GLU A 57 -9.49 -10.62 -23.77
C GLU A 57 -10.82 -10.60 -24.54
N GLY A 58 -11.91 -10.17 -23.89
CA GLY A 58 -13.22 -10.03 -24.53
C GLY A 58 -13.21 -9.06 -25.71
N VAL A 59 -12.56 -7.91 -25.57
CA VAL A 59 -12.40 -6.92 -26.65
C VAL A 59 -11.59 -7.50 -27.80
N PHE A 60 -10.43 -8.10 -27.52
CA PHE A 60 -9.57 -8.67 -28.56
C PHE A 60 -10.22 -9.87 -29.27
N ASN A 61 -10.95 -10.71 -28.54
CA ASN A 61 -11.72 -11.81 -29.13
C ASN A 61 -12.84 -11.29 -30.02
N THR A 62 -13.56 -10.25 -29.60
CA THR A 62 -14.60 -9.61 -30.42
C THR A 62 -14.02 -9.02 -31.71
N LEU A 63 -12.88 -8.34 -31.60
CA LEU A 63 -12.16 -7.80 -32.76
C LEU A 63 -11.70 -8.92 -33.70
N LYS A 64 -11.12 -10.00 -33.17
CA LYS A 64 -10.70 -11.17 -33.92
C LYS A 64 -11.88 -11.78 -34.70
N THR A 65 -13.02 -12.01 -34.04
CA THR A 65 -14.22 -12.57 -34.68
C THR A 65 -14.74 -11.67 -35.79
N LYS A 66 -14.81 -10.35 -35.57
CA LYS A 66 -15.23 -9.39 -36.60
C LYS A 66 -14.28 -9.39 -37.80
N LEU A 67 -12.97 -9.43 -37.57
CA LEU A 67 -11.98 -9.47 -38.66
C LEU A 67 -12.07 -10.76 -39.47
N ILE A 68 -12.20 -11.92 -38.81
CA ILE A 68 -12.38 -13.20 -39.50
C ILE A 68 -13.62 -13.14 -40.38
N SER A 69 -14.75 -12.64 -39.86
CA SER A 69 -15.99 -12.50 -40.61
C SER A 69 -15.93 -11.56 -41.82
N ILE A 70 -14.94 -10.67 -41.91
CA ILE A 70 -14.74 -9.78 -43.07
C ILE A 70 -13.88 -10.47 -44.14
N ILE A 71 -12.93 -11.30 -43.71
CA ILE A 71 -11.94 -11.95 -44.59
C ILE A 71 -12.50 -13.24 -45.22
N SER A 72 -13.33 -13.98 -44.48
CA SER A 72 -14.02 -15.18 -44.96
C SER A 72 -15.32 -14.84 -45.69
#